data_AF-A0A2N5MME6-F1
#
_entry.id   AF-A0A2N5MME6-F1
#
_cell.length_a   1.000
_cell.length_b   1.000
_cell.length_c   1.000
_cell.angle_alpha   90.00
_cell.angle_beta   90.00
_cell.angle_gamma   90.00
#
_symmetry.space_group_name_H-M   'P 1'
#
loop_
_entity.id
_entity.type
_entity.pdbx_description
1 polymer ?
#
loop_
_entity_poly.entity_id
_entity_poly.type
_entity_poly.pdbx_seq_one_letter_code
_entity_poly.pdbx_strand_id
1 'polypeptide(L)'
;MRKFLLSALLVCFMFMGVTPAFAQGSQFIIINKGNNQLGYYENSTLTKVFRVATGRSASYTPEGNFKIVNKIVNRPYYKKNIPGGSPRNPLGNRWLGLNARGTWGTTYAIHGNNNPSSIGGYVSSGCVRMHNSEVQWLFSKVKVGTPVIITTSGKTFDAIATAKGYKVKKSNITIPVYSSAVLKKGSRGAEVKELQRTLTNLGYSTNGIDGVFGSGTDSAVRKFQKAKGLKVDGVVGPATKKVLGMI
;
A
#
# COMPACT_ATOMS: atom_id res chain seq x y z
N MET A 1 -12.61 -73.40 20.14
CA MET A 1 -13.47 -72.19 20.21
C MET A 1 -12.59 -71.08 20.77
N ARG A 2 -12.05 -70.11 20.01
CA ARG A 2 -12.67 -68.97 19.34
C ARG A 2 -11.59 -68.41 18.39
N LYS A 3 -11.86 -68.31 17.08
CA LYS A 3 -10.96 -67.64 16.13
C LYS A 3 -11.34 -66.16 16.09
N PHE A 4 -10.42 -65.28 16.46
CA PHE A 4 -10.62 -63.83 16.37
C PHE A 4 -10.49 -63.40 14.90
N LEU A 5 -11.58 -62.89 14.31
CA LEU A 5 -11.52 -62.13 13.07
C LEU A 5 -10.98 -60.73 13.40
N LEU A 6 -9.76 -60.41 12.94
CA LEU A 6 -9.31 -59.02 12.82
C LEU A 6 -9.89 -58.45 11.52
N SER A 7 -10.98 -57.71 11.64
CA SER A 7 -11.49 -56.82 10.60
C SER A 7 -10.59 -55.59 10.49
N ALA A 8 -9.77 -55.52 9.45
CA ALA A 8 -9.00 -54.34 9.10
C ALA A 8 -9.94 -53.26 8.53
N LEU A 9 -10.29 -52.27 9.35
CA LEU A 9 -11.04 -51.09 8.91
C LEU A 9 -10.08 -50.16 8.16
N LEU A 10 -10.10 -50.21 6.82
CA LEU A 10 -9.36 -49.29 5.97
C LEU A 10 -10.01 -47.89 6.07
N VAL A 11 -9.52 -47.05 7.00
CA VAL A 11 -9.95 -45.65 7.09
C VAL A 11 -9.35 -44.90 5.91
N CYS A 12 -10.12 -44.81 4.82
CA CYS A 12 -9.84 -43.92 3.70
C CYS A 12 -9.97 -42.48 4.20
N PHE A 13 -8.86 -41.86 4.59
CA PHE A 13 -8.79 -40.43 4.87
C PHE A 13 -8.96 -39.69 3.53
N MET A 14 -10.21 -39.41 3.16
CA MET A 14 -10.51 -38.41 2.15
C MET A 14 -9.97 -37.08 2.65
N PHE A 15 -8.79 -36.68 2.15
CA PHE A 15 -8.35 -35.29 2.19
C PHE A 15 -9.32 -34.48 1.33
N MET A 16 -10.47 -34.12 1.91
CA MET A 16 -11.27 -33.03 1.37
C MET A 16 -10.39 -31.79 1.42
N GLY A 17 -9.89 -31.36 0.27
CA GLY A 17 -9.21 -30.09 0.10
C GLY A 17 -10.18 -28.98 0.48
N VAL A 18 -10.19 -28.60 1.76
CA VAL A 18 -10.92 -27.44 2.25
C VAL A 18 -10.24 -26.22 1.66
N THR A 19 -10.73 -25.76 0.52
CA THR A 19 -10.41 -24.41 0.05
C THR A 19 -10.92 -23.47 1.13
N PRO A 20 -10.06 -22.67 1.79
CA PRO A 20 -10.53 -21.79 2.86
C PRO A 20 -11.59 -20.86 2.27
N ALA A 21 -12.82 -20.98 2.79
CA ALA A 21 -13.86 -20.02 2.50
C ALA A 21 -13.37 -18.67 3.02
N PHE A 22 -13.02 -17.76 2.10
CA PHE A 22 -12.67 -16.40 2.48
C PHE A 22 -13.86 -15.78 3.21
N ALA A 23 -13.71 -15.57 4.52
CA ALA A 23 -14.73 -14.96 5.36
C ALA A 23 -15.18 -13.61 4.77
N GLN A 24 -16.45 -13.29 4.95
CA GLN A 24 -16.99 -11.96 4.67
C GLN A 24 -16.20 -10.93 5.50
N GLY A 25 -15.61 -9.91 4.86
CA GLY A 25 -14.61 -9.01 5.47
C GLY A 25 -13.15 -9.32 5.14
N SER A 26 -12.87 -10.34 4.31
CA SER A 26 -11.51 -10.71 3.92
C SER A 26 -10.84 -9.65 3.03
N GLN A 27 -9.61 -9.32 3.40
CA GLN A 27 -8.74 -8.39 2.70
C GLN A 27 -7.53 -9.14 2.17
N PHE A 28 -7.04 -8.78 0.98
CA PHE A 28 -5.76 -9.25 0.47
C PHE A 28 -5.13 -8.22 -0.47
N ILE A 29 -3.83 -8.35 -0.68
CA ILE A 29 -3.05 -7.49 -1.54
C ILE A 29 -2.39 -8.33 -2.63
N ILE A 30 -2.36 -7.82 -3.85
CA ILE A 30 -1.53 -8.33 -4.93
C ILE A 30 -0.53 -7.24 -5.31
N ILE A 31 0.75 -7.58 -5.42
CA ILE A 31 1.80 -6.71 -5.93
C ILE A 31 2.31 -7.36 -7.21
N ASN A 32 2.08 -6.67 -8.33
CA ASN A 32 2.61 -7.07 -9.62
C ASN A 32 3.87 -6.26 -9.92
N LYS A 33 5.02 -6.92 -9.87
CA LYS A 33 6.31 -6.29 -10.15
C LYS A 33 6.43 -5.92 -11.63
N GLY A 34 5.81 -6.69 -12.54
CA GLY A 34 5.95 -6.50 -14.00
C GLY A 34 5.42 -5.15 -14.50
N ASN A 35 4.49 -4.54 -13.77
CA ASN A 35 3.97 -3.21 -14.04
C ASN A 35 4.12 -2.24 -12.86
N ASN A 36 4.83 -2.64 -11.81
CA ASN A 36 5.04 -1.87 -10.59
C ASN A 36 3.72 -1.33 -9.99
N GLN A 37 2.73 -2.22 -9.83
CA GLN A 37 1.45 -1.91 -9.21
C GLN A 37 1.11 -2.80 -8.03
N LEU A 38 0.31 -2.27 -7.11
CA LEU A 38 -0.28 -2.98 -5.98
C LEU A 38 -1.80 -2.85 -6.05
N GLY A 39 -2.53 -3.96 -6.11
CA GLY A 39 -3.99 -4.01 -6.01
C GLY A 39 -4.41 -4.39 -4.59
N TYR A 40 -5.31 -3.62 -4.00
CA TYR A 40 -5.91 -3.93 -2.69
C TYR A 40 -7.36 -4.40 -2.88
N TYR A 41 -7.65 -5.58 -2.32
CA TYR A 41 -8.95 -6.20 -2.34
C TYR A 41 -9.59 -6.17 -0.95
N GLU A 42 -10.90 -5.94 -0.94
CA GLU A 42 -11.74 -6.06 0.23
C GLU A 42 -13.08 -6.67 -0.20
N ASN A 43 -13.56 -7.67 0.54
CA ASN A 43 -14.83 -8.34 0.23
C ASN A 43 -14.92 -8.91 -1.20
N SER A 44 -13.81 -9.49 -1.68
CA SER A 44 -13.67 -10.03 -3.05
C SER A 44 -13.72 -8.99 -4.18
N THR A 45 -13.71 -7.69 -3.87
CA THR A 45 -13.72 -6.62 -4.87
C THR A 45 -12.37 -5.93 -4.90
N LEU A 46 -11.80 -5.71 -6.10
CA LEU A 46 -10.66 -4.82 -6.26
C LEU A 46 -11.12 -3.41 -5.91
N THR A 47 -10.64 -2.85 -4.81
CA THR A 47 -11.12 -1.54 -4.35
C THR A 47 -10.21 -0.40 -4.76
N LYS A 48 -8.90 -0.64 -4.87
CA LYS A 48 -7.93 0.40 -5.26
C LYS A 48 -6.65 -0.19 -5.82
N VAL A 49 -6.08 0.48 -6.82
CA VAL A 49 -4.81 0.13 -7.47
C VAL A 49 -3.80 1.24 -7.22
N PHE A 50 -2.59 0.82 -6.90
CA PHE A 50 -1.50 1.64 -6.43
C PHE A 50 -0.30 1.54 -7.37
N ARG A 51 0.35 2.67 -7.71
CA ARG A 51 1.71 2.62 -8.30
C ARG A 51 2.67 2.41 -7.14
N VAL A 52 3.64 1.53 -7.32
CA VAL A 52 4.63 1.21 -6.30
C VAL A 52 6.02 1.16 -6.91
N ALA A 53 7.08 1.23 -6.12
CA ALA A 53 8.41 0.88 -6.60
C ALA A 53 8.84 -0.46 -6.01
N THR A 54 9.45 -1.31 -6.84
CA THR A 54 9.96 -2.62 -6.44
C THR A 54 11.48 -2.69 -6.59
N GLY A 55 12.05 -3.86 -6.30
CA GLY A 55 13.49 -4.10 -6.32
C GLY A 55 14.12 -3.81 -7.67
N ARG A 56 15.32 -3.24 -7.65
CA ARG A 56 16.12 -2.91 -8.85
C ARG A 56 16.49 -4.13 -9.72
N SER A 57 16.36 -5.33 -9.18
CA SER A 57 16.56 -6.59 -9.90
C SER A 57 15.45 -7.57 -9.55
N ALA A 58 15.13 -8.47 -10.46
CA ALA A 58 13.99 -9.39 -10.31
C ALA A 58 14.02 -10.19 -8.99
N SER A 59 15.20 -10.57 -8.51
CA SER A 59 15.37 -11.33 -7.27
C SER A 59 15.23 -10.50 -5.99
N TYR A 60 15.16 -9.17 -6.05
CA TYR A 60 15.30 -8.35 -4.85
C TYR A 60 13.99 -8.26 -4.06
N THR A 61 12.90 -7.91 -4.75
CA THR A 61 11.55 -8.02 -4.17
C THR A 61 11.09 -9.45 -4.40
N PRO A 62 10.96 -10.26 -3.32
CA PRO A 62 10.71 -11.69 -3.45
C PRO A 62 9.31 -11.94 -3.96
N GLU A 63 9.17 -12.88 -4.90
CA GLU A 63 7.86 -13.39 -5.32
C GLU A 63 7.40 -14.51 -4.39
N GLY A 64 6.09 -14.66 -4.24
CA GLY A 64 5.49 -15.67 -3.37
C GLY A 64 4.23 -15.19 -2.67
N ASN A 65 3.78 -16.00 -1.71
CA ASN A 65 2.65 -15.71 -0.84
C ASN A 65 3.18 -15.36 0.55
N PHE A 66 2.81 -14.16 1.00
CA PHE A 66 3.23 -13.60 2.28
C PHE A 66 2.02 -13.10 3.05
N LYS A 67 2.26 -12.59 4.25
CA LYS A 67 1.28 -11.93 5.11
C LYS A 67 1.90 -10.69 5.74
N ILE A 68 1.04 -9.73 6.04
CA ILE A 68 1.37 -8.61 6.91
C ILE A 68 1.52 -9.14 8.33
N VAL A 69 2.71 -9.02 8.93
CA VAL A 69 2.98 -9.56 10.28
C VAL A 69 3.20 -8.49 11.34
N ASN A 70 3.50 -7.26 10.93
CA ASN A 70 3.54 -6.12 11.84
C ASN A 70 3.19 -4.82 11.11
N LYS A 71 2.90 -3.79 11.91
CA LYS A 71 2.52 -2.46 11.43
C LYS A 71 3.20 -1.41 12.31
N ILE A 72 4.01 -0.52 11.73
CA ILE A 72 4.76 0.49 12.47
C ILE A 72 4.50 1.88 11.87
N VAL A 73 4.16 2.84 12.73
CA VAL A 73 4.09 4.26 12.37
C VAL A 73 5.50 4.85 12.51
N ASN A 74 5.97 5.58 11.49
CA ASN A 74 7.24 6.32 11.54
C ASN A 74 8.43 5.46 12.01
N ARG A 75 8.66 4.31 11.35
CA ARG A 75 9.76 3.40 11.71
C ARG A 75 11.12 4.11 11.56
N PRO A 76 12.00 4.10 12.58
CA PRO A 76 13.38 4.58 12.43
C PRO A 76 14.14 3.82 11.35
N TYR A 77 15.08 4.50 10.67
CA TYR A 77 15.97 3.88 9.71
C TYR A 77 17.37 3.70 10.31
N TYR A 78 17.53 2.57 11.00
CA TYR A 78 18.72 2.25 11.80
C TYR A 78 20.03 2.29 11.02
N LYS A 79 20.05 1.81 9.76
CA LYS A 79 21.28 1.75 8.94
C LYS A 79 21.97 3.12 8.77
N LYS A 80 21.22 4.22 8.81
CA LYS A 80 21.78 5.59 8.75
C LYS A 80 21.44 6.42 9.99
N ASN A 81 21.04 5.78 11.08
CA ASN A 81 20.61 6.43 12.31
C ASN A 81 19.60 7.57 12.10
N ILE A 82 18.63 7.40 11.19
CA ILE A 82 17.64 8.44 10.90
C ILE A 82 16.39 8.21 11.77
N PRO A 83 15.97 9.20 12.57
CA PRO A 83 14.76 9.10 13.38
C PRO A 83 13.49 8.78 12.57
N GLY A 84 12.55 8.15 13.24
CA GLY A 84 11.18 7.99 12.75
C GLY A 84 10.52 9.34 12.46
N GLY A 85 9.76 9.44 11.37
CA GLY A 85 9.03 10.67 11.02
C GLY A 85 9.87 11.79 10.42
N SER A 86 11.21 11.63 10.37
CA SER A 86 12.07 12.57 9.65
C SER A 86 11.72 12.59 8.15
N PRO A 87 11.62 13.77 7.50
CA PRO A 87 11.46 13.88 6.05
C PRO A 87 12.58 13.19 5.25
N ARG A 88 13.76 13.00 5.87
CA ARG A 88 14.90 12.30 5.26
C ARG A 88 14.84 10.78 5.39
N ASN A 89 13.87 10.23 6.13
CA ASN A 89 13.78 8.79 6.37
C ASN A 89 13.24 8.08 5.11
N PRO A 90 14.02 7.19 4.47
CA PRO A 90 13.62 6.53 3.23
C PRO A 90 12.49 5.51 3.41
N LEU A 91 12.12 5.18 4.66
CA LEU A 91 11.01 4.29 4.97
C LEU A 91 9.66 5.01 4.97
N GLY A 92 9.66 6.35 4.96
CA GLY A 92 8.46 7.17 5.01
C GLY A 92 7.67 7.05 6.31
N ASN A 93 6.37 7.30 6.24
CA ASN A 93 5.50 7.47 7.42
C ASN A 93 4.86 6.17 7.94
N ARG A 94 4.81 5.10 7.13
CA ARG A 94 4.18 3.81 7.50
C ARG A 94 5.00 2.64 7.01
N TRP A 95 4.95 1.58 7.81
CA TRP A 95 5.60 0.31 7.56
C TRP A 95 4.60 -0.83 7.76
N LEU A 96 4.44 -1.67 6.74
CA LEU A 96 3.65 -2.89 6.75
C LEU A 96 4.60 -4.07 6.52
N GLY A 97 5.08 -4.68 7.60
CA GLY A 97 6.10 -5.72 7.55
C GLY A 97 5.58 -7.03 6.95
N LEU A 98 6.37 -7.64 6.07
CA LEU A 98 6.09 -8.89 5.39
C LEU A 98 6.92 -10.04 5.97
N ASN A 99 6.32 -11.23 6.07
CA ASN A 99 7.04 -12.44 6.45
C ASN A 99 7.85 -13.08 5.30
N ALA A 100 8.59 -12.26 4.54
CA ALA A 100 9.36 -12.75 3.42
C ALA A 100 10.74 -13.27 3.85
N ARG A 101 11.21 -14.34 3.19
CA ARG A 101 12.56 -14.93 3.39
C ARG A 101 12.91 -15.22 4.85
N GLY A 102 11.98 -15.81 5.59
CA GLY A 102 12.17 -16.18 7.00
C GLY A 102 12.22 -15.00 7.97
N THR A 103 11.95 -13.78 7.50
CA THR A 103 11.89 -12.59 8.38
C THR A 103 10.48 -12.40 8.94
N TRP A 104 10.35 -11.68 10.06
CA TRP A 104 9.06 -11.40 10.71
C TRP A 104 8.65 -9.93 10.53
N GLY A 105 8.75 -9.44 9.29
CA GLY A 105 8.40 -8.06 8.94
C GLY A 105 9.39 -7.00 9.41
N THR A 106 10.62 -7.40 9.75
CA THR A 106 11.71 -6.50 10.15
C THR A 106 12.57 -6.04 8.97
N THR A 107 12.60 -6.82 7.89
CA THR A 107 13.48 -6.60 6.73
C THR A 107 12.71 -6.24 5.46
N TYR A 108 11.62 -6.94 5.16
CA TYR A 108 10.79 -6.70 3.98
C TYR A 108 9.48 -6.06 4.38
N ALA A 109 9.05 -5.06 3.62
CA ALA A 109 7.80 -4.35 3.89
C ALA A 109 7.22 -3.68 2.64
N ILE A 110 5.92 -3.40 2.73
CA ILE A 110 5.29 -2.32 1.98
C ILE A 110 5.41 -1.07 2.86
N HIS A 111 6.03 0.00 2.37
CA HIS A 111 6.29 1.18 3.19
C HIS A 111 6.19 2.49 2.39
N GLY A 112 6.23 3.61 3.09
CA GLY A 112 6.25 4.95 2.49
C GLY A 112 7.57 5.27 1.80
N ASN A 113 7.85 6.54 1.57
CA ASN A 113 9.04 6.92 0.81
C ASN A 113 9.38 8.40 1.03
N ASN A 114 10.67 8.75 0.97
CA ASN A 114 11.12 10.14 0.95
C ASN A 114 11.50 10.64 -0.46
N ASN A 115 11.44 9.78 -1.48
CA ASN A 115 11.72 10.12 -2.87
C ASN A 115 10.53 9.77 -3.80
N PRO A 116 9.43 10.53 -3.77
CA PRO A 116 8.19 10.26 -4.51
C PRO A 116 8.39 9.93 -6.00
N SER A 117 9.33 10.58 -6.68
CA SER A 117 9.60 10.35 -8.10
C SER A 117 10.11 8.95 -8.42
N SER A 118 10.56 8.19 -7.40
CA SER A 118 10.97 6.79 -7.59
C SER A 118 9.80 5.81 -7.71
N ILE A 119 8.58 6.22 -7.38
CA ILE A 119 7.39 5.37 -7.45
C ILE A 119 7.06 5.01 -8.92
N GLY A 120 6.82 3.72 -9.17
CA GLY A 120 6.65 3.15 -10.50
C GLY A 120 7.95 2.61 -11.13
N GLY A 121 9.10 2.84 -10.50
CA GLY A 121 10.40 2.35 -10.95
C GLY A 121 10.87 1.07 -10.23
N TYR A 122 11.94 0.48 -10.76
CA TYR A 122 12.69 -0.62 -10.16
C TYR A 122 13.91 -0.06 -9.42
N VAL A 123 13.75 0.33 -8.16
CA VAL A 123 14.76 1.13 -7.43
C VAL A 123 15.14 0.60 -6.04
N SER A 124 14.32 -0.28 -5.45
CA SER A 124 14.49 -0.66 -4.06
C SER A 124 15.55 -1.75 -3.89
N SER A 125 15.98 -1.99 -2.65
CA SER A 125 16.81 -3.15 -2.28
C SER A 125 15.96 -4.40 -1.91
N GLY A 126 14.65 -4.38 -2.17
CA GLY A 126 13.76 -5.53 -1.96
C GLY A 126 12.39 -5.20 -1.35
N CYS A 127 12.25 -4.05 -0.69
CA CYS A 127 10.94 -3.57 -0.21
C CYS A 127 10.06 -3.04 -1.33
N VAL A 128 8.79 -2.79 -1.02
CA VAL A 128 7.80 -2.18 -1.91
C VAL A 128 7.54 -0.76 -1.40
N ARG A 129 7.93 0.25 -2.19
CA ARG A 129 7.74 1.66 -1.81
C ARG A 129 6.44 2.20 -2.37
N MET A 130 5.78 3.06 -1.62
CA MET A 130 4.55 3.76 -1.99
C MET A 130 4.69 5.25 -1.69
N HIS A 131 3.81 6.09 -2.25
CA HIS A 131 3.67 7.45 -1.74
C HIS A 131 3.17 7.43 -0.29
N ASN A 132 3.64 8.37 0.53
CA ASN A 132 3.30 8.45 1.96
C ASN A 132 1.79 8.57 2.21
N SER A 133 1.10 9.29 1.32
CA SER A 133 -0.35 9.46 1.31
C SER A 133 -1.09 8.13 1.15
N GLU A 134 -0.60 7.32 0.20
CA GLU A 134 -1.24 6.10 -0.25
C GLU A 134 -0.99 4.94 0.70
N VAL A 135 0.24 4.81 1.21
CA VAL A 135 0.55 3.82 2.25
C VAL A 135 -0.15 4.14 3.56
N GLN A 136 -0.38 5.43 3.87
CA GLN A 136 -1.16 5.78 5.06
C GLN A 136 -2.61 5.34 4.95
N TRP A 137 -3.21 5.47 3.77
CA TRP A 137 -4.53 4.90 3.50
C TRP A 137 -4.49 3.36 3.59
N LEU A 138 -3.52 2.71 2.95
CA LEU A 138 -3.42 1.25 2.97
C LEU A 138 -3.25 0.73 4.40
N PHE A 139 -2.44 1.42 5.21
CA PHE A 139 -2.22 1.12 6.61
C PHE A 139 -3.48 1.23 7.46
N SER A 140 -4.40 2.16 7.16
CA SER A 140 -5.66 2.26 7.93
C SER A 140 -6.66 1.15 7.57
N LYS A 141 -6.51 0.55 6.39
CA LYS A 141 -7.39 -0.51 5.89
C LYS A 141 -6.91 -1.91 6.27
N VAL A 142 -5.63 -2.18 6.07
CA VAL A 142 -5.04 -3.52 6.16
C VAL A 142 -4.87 -3.98 7.62
N LYS A 143 -5.23 -5.24 7.88
CA LYS A 143 -5.05 -5.90 9.19
C LYS A 143 -3.75 -6.70 9.23
N VAL A 144 -3.23 -6.93 10.44
CA VAL A 144 -2.19 -7.97 10.62
C VAL A 144 -2.82 -9.32 10.24
N GLY A 145 -2.06 -10.15 9.53
CA GLY A 145 -2.52 -11.40 8.93
C GLY A 145 -3.04 -11.28 7.50
N THR A 146 -3.28 -10.06 6.98
CA THR A 146 -3.72 -9.85 5.60
C THR A 146 -2.75 -10.51 4.61
N PRO A 147 -3.23 -11.41 3.73
CA PRO A 147 -2.40 -12.03 2.70
C PRO A 147 -1.88 -11.02 1.68
N VAL A 148 -0.64 -11.25 1.23
CA VAL A 148 0.05 -10.46 0.22
C VAL A 148 0.65 -11.41 -0.80
N ILE A 149 0.21 -11.31 -2.05
CA ILE A 149 0.82 -12.02 -3.17
C ILE A 149 1.79 -11.08 -3.86
N ILE A 150 3.02 -11.50 -4.10
CA ILE A 150 3.97 -10.77 -4.94
C ILE A 150 4.29 -11.65 -6.14
N THR A 151 4.12 -11.12 -7.34
CA THR A 151 4.28 -11.86 -8.60
C THR A 151 4.79 -10.95 -9.71
N THR A 152 5.31 -11.55 -10.78
CA THR A 152 5.43 -10.90 -12.09
C THR A 152 4.42 -11.51 -13.05
N SER A 153 3.57 -10.70 -13.69
CA SER A 153 2.53 -11.20 -14.60
C SER A 153 2.06 -10.13 -15.59
N GLY A 154 1.69 -10.53 -16.81
CA GLY A 154 0.98 -9.69 -17.77
C GLY A 154 -0.55 -9.66 -17.60
N LYS A 155 -1.09 -10.44 -16.65
CA LYS A 155 -2.53 -10.56 -16.41
C LYS A 155 -3.08 -9.39 -15.59
N THR A 156 -4.39 -9.15 -15.67
CA THR A 156 -5.10 -8.21 -14.79
C THR A 156 -5.07 -8.69 -13.34
N PHE A 157 -5.29 -7.79 -12.38
CA PHE A 157 -5.36 -8.16 -10.96
C PHE A 157 -6.43 -9.22 -10.68
N ASP A 158 -7.62 -9.08 -11.28
CA ASP A 158 -8.71 -10.05 -11.10
C ASP A 158 -8.31 -11.43 -11.62
N ALA A 159 -7.66 -11.50 -12.80
CA ALA A 159 -7.15 -12.76 -13.34
C ALA A 159 -6.02 -13.37 -12.50
N ILE A 160 -5.16 -12.55 -11.89
CA ILE A 160 -4.14 -13.03 -10.93
C ILE A 160 -4.82 -13.56 -9.66
N ALA A 161 -5.79 -12.83 -9.11
CA ALA A 161 -6.52 -13.21 -7.92
C ALA A 161 -7.23 -14.57 -8.11
N THR A 162 -7.97 -14.73 -9.22
CA THR A 162 -8.62 -16.00 -9.57
C THR A 162 -7.61 -17.13 -9.74
N ALA A 163 -6.49 -16.89 -10.43
CA ALA A 163 -5.44 -17.91 -10.59
C ALA A 163 -4.77 -18.32 -9.26
N LYS A 164 -4.86 -17.48 -8.22
CA LYS A 164 -4.39 -17.77 -6.86
C LYS A 164 -5.49 -18.32 -5.94
N GLY A 165 -6.66 -18.65 -6.50
CA GLY A 165 -7.78 -19.25 -5.77
C GLY A 165 -8.66 -18.26 -5.02
N TYR A 166 -8.50 -16.95 -5.24
CA TYR A 166 -9.37 -15.94 -4.62
C TYR A 166 -10.67 -15.79 -5.41
N LYS A 167 -11.78 -15.67 -4.70
CA LYS A 167 -13.06 -15.25 -5.29
C LYS A 167 -12.97 -13.77 -5.64
N VAL A 168 -13.48 -13.42 -6.81
CA VAL A 168 -13.46 -12.04 -7.31
C VAL A 168 -14.86 -11.65 -7.78
N LYS A 169 -15.40 -10.57 -7.24
CA LYS A 169 -16.59 -9.91 -7.76
C LYS A 169 -16.13 -8.97 -8.86
N LYS A 170 -16.76 -9.06 -10.04
CA LYS A 170 -16.43 -8.21 -11.20
C LYS A 170 -16.46 -6.76 -10.75
N SER A 171 -15.28 -6.15 -10.71
CA SER A 171 -15.15 -4.81 -10.23
C SER A 171 -15.41 -3.88 -11.42
N ASN A 172 -16.43 -3.01 -11.33
CA ASN A 172 -16.62 -1.90 -12.30
C ASN A 172 -15.59 -0.79 -12.03
N ILE A 173 -14.35 -1.20 -11.77
CA ILE A 173 -13.21 -0.32 -11.62
C ILE A 173 -12.86 0.12 -13.05
N THR A 174 -13.47 1.20 -13.52
CA THR A 174 -12.76 2.14 -14.39
C THR A 174 -11.59 2.60 -13.54
N ILE A 175 -10.41 2.01 -13.75
CA ILE A 175 -9.17 2.18 -12.97
C ILE A 175 -9.20 3.55 -12.24
N PRO A 176 -9.41 3.63 -10.92
CA PRO A 176 -9.10 4.84 -10.20
C PRO A 176 -7.58 4.85 -10.15
N VAL A 177 -6.98 5.30 -11.26
CA VAL A 177 -5.74 6.07 -11.25
C VAL A 177 -5.96 7.01 -10.09
N TYR A 178 -5.15 6.91 -9.04
CA TYR A 178 -5.37 7.69 -7.83
C TYR A 178 -5.84 9.05 -8.20
N SER A 179 -7.05 9.31 -7.75
CA SER A 179 -7.75 10.55 -7.82
C SER A 179 -6.78 11.69 -8.17
N SER A 180 -6.76 11.97 -9.47
CA SER A 180 -6.37 13.28 -9.98
C SER A 180 -7.31 14.35 -9.44
N ALA A 181 -8.27 14.03 -8.54
CA ALA A 181 -9.17 14.99 -7.96
C ALA A 181 -8.35 16.11 -7.35
N VAL A 182 -8.59 17.24 -7.96
CA VAL A 182 -8.05 18.51 -7.62
C VAL A 182 -8.55 18.87 -6.23
N LEU A 183 -7.64 19.03 -5.26
CA LEU A 183 -8.02 19.54 -3.94
C LEU A 183 -8.04 21.07 -4.01
N LYS A 184 -9.09 21.68 -3.47
CA LYS A 184 -9.26 23.13 -3.40
C LYS A 184 -10.06 23.50 -2.16
N LYS A 185 -10.18 24.79 -1.88
CA LYS A 185 -11.02 25.27 -0.77
C LYS A 185 -12.41 24.61 -0.81
N GLY A 186 -12.84 24.09 0.33
CA GLY A 186 -14.08 23.32 0.46
C GLY A 186 -13.92 21.79 0.33
N SER A 187 -12.82 21.29 -0.25
CA SER A 187 -12.51 19.86 -0.23
C SER A 187 -12.40 19.35 1.22
N ARG A 188 -12.77 18.08 1.44
CA ARG A 188 -12.71 17.43 2.75
C ARG A 188 -12.20 15.99 2.65
N GLY A 189 -11.70 15.46 3.76
CA GLY A 189 -11.41 14.04 3.94
C GLY A 189 -9.93 13.70 4.06
N ALA A 190 -9.61 12.43 3.88
CA ALA A 190 -8.27 11.89 4.12
C ALA A 190 -7.19 12.52 3.23
N GLU A 191 -7.52 12.84 1.97
CA GLU A 191 -6.59 13.50 1.04
C GLU A 191 -6.23 14.92 1.50
N VAL A 192 -7.18 15.65 2.10
CA VAL A 192 -6.93 16.98 2.67
C VAL A 192 -6.09 16.90 3.94
N LYS A 193 -6.36 15.94 4.85
CA LYS A 193 -5.49 15.72 6.03
C LYS A 193 -4.05 15.46 5.62
N GLU A 194 -3.86 14.77 4.51
CA GLU A 194 -2.53 14.47 4.01
C GLU A 194 -1.86 15.67 3.35
N LEU A 195 -2.59 16.44 2.56
CA LEU A 195 -2.13 17.74 2.08
C LEU A 195 -1.66 18.61 3.26
N GLN A 196 -2.47 18.70 4.32
CA GLN A 196 -2.17 19.48 5.52
C GLN A 196 -0.91 18.98 6.25
N ARG A 197 -0.76 17.67 6.45
CA ARG A 197 0.47 17.07 6.99
C ARG A 197 1.68 17.38 6.12
N THR A 198 1.56 17.18 4.82
CA THR A 198 2.65 17.36 3.86
C THR A 198 3.12 18.80 3.86
N LEU A 199 2.19 19.76 3.75
CA LEU A 199 2.49 21.19 3.82
C LEU A 199 3.12 21.58 5.16
N THR A 200 2.53 21.13 6.28
CA THR A 200 3.06 21.44 7.62
C THR A 200 4.47 20.89 7.81
N ASN A 201 4.74 19.65 7.38
CA ASN A 201 6.07 19.03 7.43
C ASN A 201 7.09 19.74 6.53
N LEU A 202 6.62 20.40 5.46
CA LEU A 202 7.45 21.22 4.57
C LEU A 202 7.61 22.67 5.07
N GLY A 203 7.07 23.02 6.24
CA GLY A 203 7.16 24.36 6.84
C GLY A 203 6.02 25.31 6.47
N TYR A 204 4.99 24.82 5.77
CA TYR A 204 3.80 25.61 5.40
C TYR A 204 2.65 25.26 6.34
N SER A 205 2.54 26.01 7.46
CA SER A 205 1.47 25.80 8.45
C SER A 205 0.08 25.89 7.82
N THR A 206 -0.75 24.85 8.05
CA THR A 206 -2.15 24.81 7.60
C THR A 206 -3.16 25.19 8.68
N ASN A 207 -2.69 25.69 9.83
CA ASN A 207 -3.48 25.96 11.05
C ASN A 207 -4.20 24.72 11.61
N GLY A 208 -3.55 23.55 11.49
CA GLY A 208 -4.08 22.27 11.96
C GLY A 208 -4.28 21.25 10.83
N ILE A 209 -4.59 20.02 11.23
CA ILE A 209 -4.79 18.86 10.34
C ILE A 209 -6.18 18.26 10.62
N ASP A 210 -7.22 19.00 10.27
CA ASP A 210 -8.62 18.65 10.50
C ASP A 210 -9.25 17.88 9.33
N GLY A 211 -8.61 17.91 8.15
CA GLY A 211 -9.13 17.32 6.93
C GLY A 211 -10.14 18.19 6.20
N VAL A 212 -10.20 19.49 6.52
CA VAL A 212 -11.03 20.47 5.84
C VAL A 212 -10.13 21.47 5.15
N PHE A 213 -10.32 21.64 3.84
CA PHE A 213 -9.53 22.59 3.06
C PHE A 213 -10.13 23.98 3.27
N GLY A 214 -9.82 24.57 4.42
CA GLY A 214 -10.22 25.91 4.83
C GLY A 214 -9.22 27.00 4.40
N SER A 215 -9.35 28.20 4.97
CA SER A 215 -8.48 29.35 4.71
C SER A 215 -7.01 29.08 5.05
N GLY A 216 -6.73 28.38 6.17
CA GLY A 216 -5.37 28.01 6.56
C GLY A 216 -4.68 27.11 5.54
N THR A 217 -5.40 26.12 5.01
CA THR A 217 -4.87 25.22 3.98
C THR A 217 -4.69 25.93 2.64
N ASP A 218 -5.63 26.80 2.23
CA ASP A 218 -5.49 27.61 1.01
C ASP A 218 -4.27 28.54 1.06
N SER A 219 -4.07 29.24 2.19
CA SER A 219 -2.89 30.08 2.39
C SER A 219 -1.59 29.28 2.29
N ALA A 220 -1.53 28.10 2.91
CA ALA A 220 -0.37 27.22 2.85
C ALA A 220 -0.09 26.70 1.43
N VAL A 221 -1.12 26.28 0.69
CA VAL A 221 -0.99 25.84 -0.70
C VAL A 221 -0.45 26.97 -1.58
N ARG A 222 -1.00 28.19 -1.48
CA ARG A 222 -0.54 29.33 -2.27
C ARG A 222 0.91 29.69 -1.96
N LYS A 223 1.30 29.68 -0.67
CA LYS A 223 2.69 29.88 -0.26
C LYS A 223 3.62 28.82 -0.84
N PHE A 224 3.22 27.56 -0.78
CA PHE A 224 3.97 26.45 -1.37
C PHE A 224 4.11 26.60 -2.89
N GLN A 225 3.00 26.85 -3.59
CA GLN A 225 2.99 27.05 -5.04
C GLN A 225 3.93 28.19 -5.44
N LYS A 226 3.85 29.35 -4.77
CA LYS A 226 4.74 30.49 -4.99
C LYS A 226 6.21 30.10 -4.78
N ALA A 227 6.53 29.42 -3.69
CA ALA A 227 7.89 29.01 -3.36
C ALA A 227 8.47 27.95 -4.32
N LYS A 228 7.61 27.21 -5.04
CA LYS A 228 8.01 26.18 -6.01
C LYS A 228 7.89 26.61 -7.47
N GLY A 229 7.61 27.89 -7.73
CA GLY A 229 7.45 28.41 -9.10
C GLY A 229 6.25 27.82 -9.84
N LEU A 230 5.21 27.38 -9.10
CA LEU A 230 3.96 26.88 -9.67
C LEU A 230 2.94 28.01 -9.83
N LYS A 231 1.92 27.78 -10.66
CA LYS A 231 0.73 28.67 -10.71
C LYS A 231 0.12 28.80 -9.31
N VAL A 232 -0.06 30.02 -8.83
CA VAL A 232 -0.53 30.34 -7.46
C VAL A 232 -2.05 30.48 -7.45
N ASP A 233 -2.76 29.41 -7.75
CA ASP A 233 -4.22 29.38 -7.84
C ASP A 233 -4.91 28.82 -6.59
N GLY A 234 -4.15 28.28 -5.62
CA GLY A 234 -4.70 27.60 -4.44
C GLY A 234 -5.29 26.22 -4.76
N VAL A 235 -5.03 25.72 -5.96
CA VAL A 235 -5.60 24.49 -6.49
C VAL A 235 -4.53 23.41 -6.55
N VAL A 236 -4.73 22.31 -5.80
CA VAL A 236 -3.80 21.19 -5.72
C VAL A 236 -4.13 20.16 -6.81
N GLY A 237 -3.84 20.55 -8.05
CA GLY A 237 -3.92 19.69 -9.23
C GLY A 237 -2.67 18.81 -9.42
N PRO A 238 -2.58 18.04 -10.52
CA PRO A 238 -1.49 17.10 -10.76
C PRO A 238 -0.08 17.70 -10.64
N ALA A 239 0.12 18.91 -11.17
CA ALA A 239 1.41 19.60 -11.07
C ALA A 239 1.81 19.86 -9.61
N THR A 240 0.89 20.40 -8.79
CA THR A 240 1.15 20.64 -7.37
C THR A 240 1.31 19.34 -6.59
N LYS A 241 0.47 18.32 -6.85
CA LYS A 241 0.58 17.00 -6.20
C LYS A 241 1.94 16.34 -6.47
N LYS A 242 2.45 16.44 -7.70
CA LYS A 242 3.77 15.92 -8.08
C LYS A 242 4.89 16.57 -7.25
N VAL A 243 4.87 17.90 -7.11
CA VAL A 243 5.89 18.62 -6.33
C VAL A 243 5.73 18.38 -4.82
N LEU A 244 4.50 18.15 -4.34
CA LEU A 244 4.24 17.71 -2.97
C LEU A 244 4.62 16.25 -2.73
N GLY A 245 4.91 15.47 -3.78
CA GLY A 245 5.19 14.04 -3.66
C GLY A 245 3.97 13.18 -3.37
N MET A 246 2.77 13.71 -3.63
CA MET A 246 1.50 13.04 -3.39
C MET A 246 1.10 12.12 -4.56
N ILE A 247 1.75 12.26 -5.72
CA ILE A 247 1.67 11.42 -6.93
C ILE A 247 3.01 11.45 -7.68
#